data_AF-A0AAF0QRC4-F1
#
_entry.id   AF-A0AAF0QRC4-F1
#
_cell.length_a   1.000
_cell.length_b   1.000
_cell.length_c   1.000
_cell.angle_alpha   90.00
_cell.angle_beta   90.00
_cell.angle_gamma   90.00
#
_symmetry.space_group_name_H-M   'P 1'
#
loop_
_entity.id
_entity.type
_entity.pdbx_description
1 polymer ?
#
loop_
_entity_poly.entity_id
_entity_poly.type
_entity_poly.pdbx_seq_one_letter_code
_entity_poly.pdbx_strand_id
1 'polypeptide(L)'
;MGDPSLIIPTEDIGIKDSLSYEEIPVQILDHQVRKLRTKEVASVKVLWRNQFVGEAIWEVEEDMKKIYPHLFETGEIPDQCTNSLLSTL
;
A
#
# COMPACT_ATOMS: atom_id res chain seq x y z
N MET A 1 -23.57 11.11 -48.52
CA MET A 1 -22.10 11.03 -48.54
C MET A 1 -21.65 11.03 -47.09
N GLY A 2 -21.60 9.85 -46.48
CA GLY A 2 -21.18 9.69 -45.08
C GLY A 2 -19.68 9.46 -45.04
N ASP A 3 -18.99 10.20 -44.19
CA ASP A 3 -17.53 10.15 -44.04
C ASP A 3 -17.10 8.78 -43.50
N PRO A 4 -16.22 8.03 -44.19
CA PRO A 4 -15.84 6.70 -43.75
C PRO A 4 -14.79 6.82 -42.66
N SER A 5 -15.13 6.23 -41.52
CA SER A 5 -14.19 5.52 -40.66
C SER A 5 -13.07 6.36 -40.03
N LEU A 6 -13.37 6.92 -38.84
CA LEU A 6 -12.40 7.16 -37.78
C LEU A 6 -11.77 5.82 -37.35
N ILE A 7 -10.82 5.32 -38.14
CA ILE A 7 -9.98 4.19 -37.75
C ILE A 7 -8.87 4.79 -36.88
N ILE A 8 -9.04 4.70 -35.57
CA ILE A 8 -7.93 4.97 -34.64
C ILE A 8 -6.94 3.82 -34.82
N PRO A 9 -5.69 4.07 -35.22
CA PRO A 9 -4.66 3.05 -35.20
C PRO A 9 -4.48 2.64 -33.74
N THR A 10 -4.91 1.42 -33.39
CA THR A 10 -4.49 0.79 -32.15
C THR A 10 -3.00 0.56 -32.26
N GLU A 11 -2.22 1.50 -31.70
CA GLU A 11 -0.81 1.28 -31.42
C GLU A 11 -0.74 -0.05 -30.64
N ASP A 12 0.12 -0.94 -31.12
CA ASP A 12 0.32 -2.27 -30.56
C ASP A 12 0.96 -2.11 -29.18
N ILE A 13 0.12 -1.82 -28.18
CA ILE A 13 0.49 -1.80 -26.78
C ILE A 13 0.80 -3.27 -26.49
N GLY A 14 2.08 -3.62 -26.51
CA GLY A 14 2.54 -4.97 -26.21
C GLY A 14 2.03 -5.41 -24.83
N ILE A 15 0.88 -6.08 -24.81
CA ILE A 15 0.32 -6.69 -23.62
C ILE A 15 1.24 -7.86 -23.33
N LYS A 16 2.11 -7.69 -22.34
CA LYS A 16 2.93 -8.78 -21.83
C LYS A 16 1.98 -9.90 -21.39
N ASP A 17 2.01 -11.05 -22.08
CA ASP A 17 1.13 -12.21 -21.88
C ASP A 17 1.12 -12.80 -20.46
N SER A 18 1.95 -12.28 -19.55
CA SER A 18 1.83 -12.56 -18.13
C SER A 18 0.69 -11.72 -17.54
N LEU A 19 -0.52 -12.28 -17.50
CA LEU A 19 -1.65 -11.73 -16.73
C LEU A 19 -1.36 -11.62 -15.20
N SER A 20 -0.17 -12.00 -14.74
CA SER A 20 0.29 -11.78 -13.37
C SER A 20 0.79 -10.33 -13.21
N TYR A 21 0.02 -9.52 -12.50
CA TYR A 21 0.51 -8.24 -11.99
C TYR A 21 1.46 -8.51 -10.82
N GLU A 22 2.63 -7.87 -10.81
CA GLU A 22 3.52 -7.91 -9.65
C GLU A 22 2.97 -6.93 -8.60
N GLU A 23 2.36 -7.45 -7.54
CA GLU A 23 1.88 -6.65 -6.42
C GLU A 23 3.08 -6.11 -5.62
N ILE A 24 3.40 -4.84 -5.83
CA ILE A 24 4.51 -4.17 -5.14
C ILE A 24 3.95 -3.49 -3.89
N PRO A 25 4.38 -3.83 -2.68
CA PRO A 25 3.93 -3.13 -1.48
C PRO A 25 4.56 -1.74 -1.44
N VAL A 26 3.74 -0.73 -1.18
CA VAL A 26 4.14 0.68 -1.22
C VAL A 26 4.47 1.18 0.18
N GLN A 27 3.59 0.89 1.16
CA GLN A 27 3.70 1.45 2.50
C GLN A 27 2.89 0.63 3.51
N ILE A 28 3.35 0.60 4.76
CA ILE A 28 2.58 0.16 5.91
C ILE A 28 1.73 1.34 6.42
N LEU A 29 0.42 1.19 6.36
CA LEU A 29 -0.55 2.20 6.78
C LEU A 29 -0.91 2.12 8.26
N ASP A 30 -0.86 0.92 8.84
CA ASP A 30 -1.25 0.68 10.23
C ASP A 30 -0.58 -0.58 10.78
N HIS A 31 -0.54 -0.70 12.10
CA HIS A 31 0.03 -1.83 12.82
C HIS A 31 -0.87 -2.21 14.01
N GLN A 32 -1.19 -3.50 14.11
CA GLN A 32 -2.06 -4.03 15.16
C GLN A 32 -1.44 -5.27 15.78
N VAL A 33 -1.33 -5.27 17.12
CA VAL A 33 -0.98 -6.44 17.92
C VAL A 33 -2.20 -6.92 18.69
N ARG A 34 -2.60 -8.17 18.46
CA ARG A 34 -3.65 -8.85 19.22
C ARG A 34 -3.03 -9.78 20.24
N LYS A 35 -3.29 -9.51 21.51
CA LYS A 35 -2.90 -10.39 22.62
C LYS A 35 -3.96 -11.46 22.82
N LEU A 36 -3.57 -12.71 22.64
CA LEU A 36 -4.35 -13.88 23.00
C LEU A 36 -3.88 -14.41 24.37
N ARG A 37 -4.63 -15.34 24.96
CA ARG A 37 -4.30 -15.93 26.27
C ARG A 37 -2.89 -16.55 26.32
N THR A 38 -2.38 -17.04 25.18
CA THR A 38 -1.12 -17.80 25.11
C THR A 38 -0.06 -17.18 24.21
N LYS A 39 -0.42 -16.21 23.36
CA LYS A 39 0.50 -15.61 22.39
C LYS A 39 0.06 -14.22 21.97
N GLU A 40 0.97 -13.48 21.38
CA GLU A 40 0.69 -12.23 20.68
C GLU A 40 0.77 -12.47 19.17
N VAL A 41 -0.11 -11.83 18.41
CA VAL A 41 -0.14 -11.90 16.94
C VAL A 41 -0.10 -10.48 16.41
N ALA A 42 0.93 -10.16 15.63
CA ALA A 42 1.11 -8.86 15.02
C ALA A 42 0.75 -8.89 13.53
N SER A 43 0.02 -7.87 13.09
CA SER A 43 -0.40 -7.69 11.70
C SER A 43 -0.19 -6.23 11.28
N VAL A 44 0.18 -6.04 10.02
CA VAL A 44 0.38 -4.72 9.42
C VAL A 44 -0.60 -4.52 8.29
N LYS A 45 -1.15 -3.32 8.16
CA LYS A 45 -2.01 -2.96 7.04
C LYS A 45 -1.12 -2.43 5.91
N VAL A 46 -1.10 -3.11 4.77
CA VAL A 46 -0.18 -2.81 3.66
C VAL A 46 -0.96 -2.26 2.47
N LEU A 47 -0.51 -1.10 1.98
CA LEU A 47 -0.95 -0.54 0.71
C LEU A 47 -0.13 -1.16 -0.42
N TRP A 48 -0.79 -1.75 -1.40
CA TRP A 48 -0.14 -2.30 -2.59
C TRP A 48 -0.28 -1.35 -3.79
N ARG A 49 0.68 -1.44 -4.72
CA ARG A 49 0.65 -0.67 -5.96
C ARG A 49 -0.61 -0.99 -6.74
N ASN A 50 -1.27 0.05 -7.26
CA ASN A 50 -2.55 -0.03 -7.99
C ASN A 50 -3.78 -0.42 -7.15
N GLN A 51 -3.68 -0.45 -5.81
CA GLN A 51 -4.85 -0.56 -4.93
C GLN A 51 -5.23 0.79 -4.33
N PHE A 52 -6.52 1.02 -4.09
CA PHE A 52 -6.96 2.18 -3.33
C PHE A 52 -6.63 2.00 -1.84
N VAL A 53 -6.38 3.09 -1.11
CA VAL A 53 -6.07 3.02 0.35
C VAL A 53 -7.18 2.32 1.16
N GLY A 54 -8.43 2.39 0.70
CA GLY A 54 -9.56 1.67 1.29
C GLY A 54 -9.49 0.15 1.13
N GLU A 55 -8.70 -0.36 0.18
CA GLU A 55 -8.56 -1.77 -0.17
C GLU A 55 -7.32 -2.42 0.45
N ALA A 56 -6.52 -1.65 1.20
CA ALA A 56 -5.30 -2.15 1.83
C ALA A 56 -5.58 -3.33 2.78
N ILE A 57 -4.76 -4.38 2.68
CA ILE A 57 -4.95 -5.69 3.29
C ILE A 57 -4.11 -5.82 4.57
N TRP A 58 -4.59 -6.60 5.52
CA TRP A 58 -3.84 -6.96 6.72
C TRP A 58 -2.97 -8.19 6.48
N GLU A 59 -1.66 -8.02 6.62
CA GLU A 59 -0.66 -9.07 6.44
C GLU A 59 0.06 -9.40 7.75
N VAL A 60 0.65 -10.59 7.82
CA VAL A 60 1.44 -11.00 8.98
C VAL A 60 2.75 -10.21 9.00
N GLU A 61 3.01 -9.53 10.12
CA GLU A 61 4.18 -8.65 10.23
C GLU A 61 5.50 -9.38 10.04
N GLU A 62 5.63 -10.59 10.59
CA GLU A 62 6.86 -11.39 10.49
C GLU A 62 7.21 -11.72 9.03
N ASP A 63 6.21 -12.12 8.24
CA ASP A 63 6.39 -12.39 6.81
C ASP A 63 6.76 -11.12 6.05
N MET A 64 6.11 -10.00 6.38
CA MET A 64 6.36 -8.72 5.74
C MET A 64 7.77 -8.20 6.04
N LYS A 65 8.26 -8.37 7.28
CA LYS A 65 9.66 -8.04 7.65
C LYS A 65 10.67 -8.91 6.92
N LYS A 66 10.34 -10.18 6.69
CA LYS A 66 11.23 -11.12 5.99
C LYS A 66 11.32 -10.84 4.50
N ILE A 67 10.19 -10.53 3.86
CA ILE A 67 10.11 -10.36 2.40
C ILE A 67 10.41 -8.90 2.00
N TYR A 68 9.96 -7.93 2.78
CA TYR A 68 10.09 -6.50 2.49
C TYR A 68 10.61 -5.71 3.71
N PRO A 69 11.84 -5.99 4.18
CA PRO A 69 12.41 -5.34 5.37
C PRO A 69 12.46 -3.81 5.25
N HIS A 70 12.67 -3.28 4.04
CA HIS A 70 12.73 -1.85 3.77
C HIS A 70 11.45 -1.08 4.16
N LEU A 71 10.28 -1.75 4.21
CA LEU A 71 9.03 -1.11 4.66
C LEU A 71 9.05 -0.76 6.15
N PHE A 72 9.93 -1.41 6.93
CA PHE A 72 10.04 -1.23 8.38
C PHE A 72 11.22 -0.34 8.78
N GLU A 73 12.00 0.14 7.82
CA GLU A 73 13.17 1.01 8.07
C GLU A 73 12.79 2.50 8.16
N THR A 74 11.52 2.87 7.90
CA THR A 74 11.03 4.26 7.99
C THR A 74 10.78 4.65 9.45
N GLY A 75 11.86 4.93 10.16
CA GLY A 75 11.89 5.28 11.58
C GLY A 75 11.72 6.76 11.91
N GLU A 76 11.17 7.62 11.05
CA GLU A 76 10.91 9.03 11.37
C GLU A 76 9.70 9.57 10.59
N ILE A 77 8.49 9.31 11.07
CA ILE A 77 7.38 10.23 10.82
C ILE A 77 7.36 11.13 12.06
N PRO A 78 7.75 12.43 11.97
CA PRO A 78 7.58 13.32 13.10
C PRO A 78 6.09 13.34 13.45
N ASP A 79 5.77 12.94 14.69
CA ASP A 79 4.46 13.13 15.28
C ASP A 79 4.04 14.59 15.09
N GLN A 80 3.19 14.86 14.10
CA GLN A 80 2.46 16.13 14.03
C GLN A 80 1.29 16.10 15.03
N CYS A 81 1.60 15.74 16.28
CA CYS A 81 0.76 15.88 17.46
C CYS A 81 1.50 16.73 18.51
N THR A 82 2.21 17.77 18.09
CA THR A 82 2.80 18.77 19.00
C THR A 82 2.66 20.18 18.45
N ASN A 83 1.44 20.61 18.15
CA ASN A 83 1.08 22.02 18.33
C ASN A 83 0.03 22.12 19.43
N SER A 84 0.46 21.74 20.64
CA SER A 84 -0.15 22.23 21.88
C SER A 84 0.27 23.69 22.05
N LEU A 85 -0.36 24.61 21.29
CA LEU A 85 -0.19 26.05 21.46
C LEU A 85 -1.51 26.79 21.19
N LEU A 86 -2.48 26.63 22.09
CA LEU A 86 -3.37 27.71 22.51
C LEU A 86 -3.66 27.56 24.02
N SER A 87 -2.61 27.63 24.85
CA SER A 87 -2.75 28.09 26.23
C SER A 87 -1.84 29.27 26.47
N THR A 88 -2.46 30.37 26.89
CA THR A 88 -1.88 31.63 27.38
C THR A 88 -1.55 32.68 26.32
N LEU A 89 -2.55 33.52 26.00
CA LEU A 89 -2.62 34.90 26.51
C LEU A 89 -4.08 35.27 26.80
#